data_AF-A0A1Q3QLF2-F1
#
_entry.id   AF-A0A1Q3QLF2-F1
#
_cell.length_a   1.000
_cell.length_b   1.000
_cell.length_c   1.000
_cell.angle_alpha   90.00
_cell.angle_beta   90.00
_cell.angle_gamma   90.00
#
_symmetry.space_group_name_H-M   'P 1'
#
loop_
_entity.id
_entity.type
_entity.pdbx_description
1 polymer ?
#
loop_
_entity_poly.entity_id
_entity_poly.type
_entity_poly.pdbx_seq_one_letter_code
_entity_poly.pdbx_strand_id
1 'polypeptide(L)'
;MKDVYPQATITPFRTAQDVSYRYRVEVDGLQPHMWANIGDYDSQEDAVASFTPPLCIEYELEALQALRDGKKIEFSLEGALSL
;
A
#
# COMPACT_ATOMS: atom_id res chain seq x y z
N MET A 1 -10.73 -19.64 -14.64
CA MET A 1 -10.30 -19.51 -13.24
C MET A 1 -10.87 -18.19 -12.75
N LYS A 2 -11.38 -18.09 -11.51
CA LYS A 2 -11.64 -16.76 -10.95
C LYS A 2 -10.27 -16.17 -10.66
N ASP A 3 -9.88 -15.13 -11.38
CA ASP A 3 -8.71 -14.34 -11.06
C ASP A 3 -8.99 -13.70 -9.69
N VAL A 4 -8.45 -14.32 -8.63
CA VAL A 4 -8.48 -13.71 -7.29
C VAL A 4 -7.28 -12.77 -7.27
N TYR A 5 -7.54 -11.50 -7.54
CA TYR A 5 -6.51 -10.48 -7.42
C TYR A 5 -6.07 -10.37 -5.95
N PRO A 6 -4.76 -10.20 -5.67
CA PRO A 6 -4.28 -10.03 -4.31
C PRO A 6 -4.88 -8.79 -3.66
N GLN A 7 -5.00 -8.83 -2.33
CA GLN A 7 -5.40 -7.69 -1.52
C GLN A 7 -4.15 -6.99 -1.00
N ALA A 8 -4.11 -5.66 -1.09
CA ALA A 8 -3.05 -4.85 -0.53
C ALA A 8 -3.54 -4.09 0.70
N THR A 9 -2.67 -3.95 1.70
CA THR A 9 -2.91 -3.18 2.92
C THR A 9 -1.76 -2.25 3.17
N ILE A 10 -2.04 -0.97 3.46
CA ILE A 10 -1.05 -0.02 3.96
C ILE A 10 -1.49 0.45 5.34
N THR A 11 -0.68 0.14 6.35
CA THR A 11 -0.98 0.45 7.76
C THR A 11 -0.02 1.53 8.28
N PRO A 12 -0.51 2.72 8.64
CA PRO A 12 0.29 3.68 9.38
C PRO A 12 0.49 3.18 10.82
N PHE A 13 1.73 3.21 11.29
CA PHE A 13 2.08 2.83 12.64
C PHE A 13 3.15 3.78 13.20
N ARG A 14 3.27 3.80 14.53
CA ARG A 14 4.34 4.52 15.23
C ARG A 14 4.71 3.75 16.47
N THR A 15 6.00 3.63 16.74
CA THR A 15 6.53 3.17 18.02
C THR A 15 6.73 4.36 18.95
N ALA A 16 6.93 4.11 20.26
CA ALA A 16 7.16 5.17 21.23
C ALA A 16 8.43 6.02 20.95
N GLN A 17 9.32 5.55 20.08
CA GLN A 17 10.57 6.21 19.71
C GLN A 17 10.48 6.97 18.38
N ASP A 18 9.40 6.78 17.62
CA ASP A 18 9.27 7.40 16.30
C ASP A 18 8.86 8.86 16.39
N VAL A 19 9.55 9.71 15.63
CA VAL A 19 9.27 11.15 15.52
C VAL A 19 8.09 11.41 14.57
N SER A 20 7.83 10.48 13.64
CA SER A 20 6.77 10.53 12.62
C SER A 20 6.09 9.17 12.44
N TYR A 21 4.94 9.14 11.75
CA TYR A 21 4.35 7.88 11.33
C TYR A 21 5.28 7.15 10.35
N ARG A 22 5.31 5.83 10.46
CA ARG A 22 5.87 4.88 9.49
C ARG A 22 4.73 4.09 8.87
N TYR A 23 4.98 3.46 7.74
CA TYR A 23 3.93 2.83 6.93
C TYR A 23 4.33 1.42 6.55
N ARG A 24 3.50 0.44 6.89
CA ARG A 24 3.72 -0.96 6.52
C ARG A 24 2.88 -1.31 5.32
N VAL A 25 3.52 -1.83 4.27
CA VAL A 25 2.85 -2.37 3.08
C VAL A 25 2.81 -3.89 3.19
N GLU A 26 1.62 -4.46 3.05
CA GLU A 26 1.36 -5.91 3.03
C GLU A 26 0.53 -6.26 1.80
N VAL A 27 0.79 -7.41 1.19
CA VAL A 27 -0.01 -7.94 0.07
C VAL A 27 -0.36 -9.39 0.38
N ASP A 28 -1.64 -9.70 0.43
CA ASP A 28 -2.18 -11.05 0.62
C ASP A 28 -2.53 -11.67 -0.73
N GLY A 29 -1.72 -12.64 -1.16
CA GLY A 29 -1.93 -13.38 -2.40
C GLY A 29 -0.72 -14.21 -2.82
N LEU A 30 -0.83 -14.83 -3.99
CA LEU A 30 0.27 -15.57 -4.59
C LEU A 30 1.34 -14.59 -5.09
N GLN A 31 2.59 -14.81 -4.66
CA GLN A 31 3.76 -14.02 -5.05
C GLN A 31 3.61 -12.51 -4.74
N PRO A 32 3.43 -12.13 -3.48
CA PRO A 32 3.08 -10.76 -3.11
C PRO A 32 4.20 -9.74 -3.47
N HIS A 33 5.45 -10.21 -3.53
CA HIS A 33 6.62 -9.45 -4.02
C HIS A 33 6.58 -9.08 -5.51
N MET A 34 5.69 -9.68 -6.30
CA MET A 34 5.49 -9.29 -7.71
C MET A 34 4.65 -8.03 -7.85
N TRP A 35 3.88 -7.70 -6.80
CA TRP A 35 2.87 -6.64 -6.84
C TRP A 35 3.27 -5.40 -6.08
N ALA A 36 4.09 -5.57 -5.04
CA ALA A 36 4.69 -4.48 -4.30
C ALA A 36 5.99 -4.95 -3.62
N ASN A 37 6.87 -4.00 -3.33
CA ASN A 37 7.92 -4.22 -2.35
C ASN A 37 7.29 -4.17 -0.95
N ILE A 38 7.20 -5.31 -0.29
CA ILE A 38 6.56 -5.44 1.03
C ILE A 38 7.56 -5.02 2.10
N GLY A 39 7.12 -4.18 3.03
CA GLY A 39 7.98 -3.73 4.11
C GLY A 39 7.48 -2.49 4.82
N ASP A 40 8.38 -1.94 5.65
CA ASP A 40 8.14 -0.73 6.43
C ASP A 40 8.83 0.47 5.74
N TYR A 41 8.10 1.58 5.62
CA TYR A 41 8.48 2.80 4.93
C TYR A 41 8.42 4.00 5.87
N ASP A 42 9.30 4.97 5.65
CA ASP A 42 9.36 6.19 6.48
C ASP A 42 8.44 7.30 5.96
N SER A 43 7.93 7.17 4.74
CA SER A 43 6.97 8.10 4.12
C SER A 43 5.80 7.36 3.48
N GLN A 44 4.65 8.03 3.41
CA GLN A 44 3.45 7.49 2.74
C GLN A 44 3.68 7.41 1.22
N GLU A 45 4.46 8.34 0.66
CA GLU A 45 4.80 8.40 -0.75
C GLU A 45 5.65 7.20 -1.16
N ASP A 46 6.67 6.83 -0.36
CA ASP A 46 7.50 5.64 -0.65
C ASP A 46 6.69 4.34 -0.50
N ALA A 47 5.77 4.29 0.47
CA ALA A 47 4.88 3.14 0.64
C ALA A 47 3.97 2.94 -0.59
N VAL A 48 3.40 4.03 -1.12
CA VAL A 48 2.55 3.97 -2.32
C VAL A 48 3.36 3.74 -3.60
N ALA A 49 4.57 4.30 -3.69
CA ALA A 49 5.48 4.05 -4.82
C ALA A 49 6.08 2.64 -4.83
N SER A 50 5.90 1.85 -3.77
CA SER A 50 6.39 0.47 -3.68
C SER A 50 5.67 -0.52 -4.60
N PHE A 51 4.49 -0.16 -5.12
CA PHE A 51 3.66 -1.01 -5.96
C PHE A 51 4.21 -1.13 -7.39
N THR A 52 4.09 -2.32 -7.97
CA THR A 52 4.50 -2.62 -9.35
C THR A 52 3.48 -3.53 -10.02
N PRO A 53 2.82 -3.11 -11.12
CA PRO A 53 2.84 -1.75 -11.68
C PRO A 53 2.41 -0.66 -10.67
N PRO A 54 2.68 0.63 -10.95
CA PRO A 54 2.24 1.72 -10.07
C PRO A 54 0.72 1.72 -9.91
N LEU A 55 0.23 2.21 -8.77
CA LEU A 55 -1.20 2.44 -8.60
C LEU A 55 -1.69 3.47 -9.64
N CYS A 56 -2.94 3.35 -10.08
CA CYS A 56 -3.56 4.40 -10.86
C CYS A 56 -3.82 5.62 -9.97
N ILE A 57 -3.93 6.80 -10.59
CA ILE A 57 -3.96 8.08 -9.90
C ILE A 57 -5.08 8.16 -8.85
N GLU A 58 -6.24 7.55 -9.12
CA GLU A 58 -7.38 7.56 -8.19
C GLU A 58 -7.03 6.83 -6.88
N TYR A 59 -6.42 5.64 -6.98
CA TYR A 59 -6.00 4.86 -5.82
C TYR A 59 -4.79 5.45 -5.11
N GLU A 60 -3.84 6.03 -5.85
CA GLU A 60 -2.71 6.74 -5.26
C GLU A 60 -3.18 7.92 -4.40
N LEU A 61 -4.10 8.74 -4.92
CA LEU A 61 -4.65 9.88 -4.18
C LEU A 61 -5.46 9.44 -2.96
N GLU A 62 -6.28 8.39 -3.10
CA GLU A 62 -7.06 7.85 -1.99
C GLU A 62 -6.15 7.30 -0.88
N ALA A 63 -5.14 6.52 -1.24
CA ALA A 63 -4.16 5.98 -0.31
C ALA A 63 -3.41 7.10 0.43
N LEU A 64 -2.86 8.08 -0.29
CA LEU A 64 -2.15 9.20 0.32
C LEU A 64 -3.06 10.02 1.26
N GLN A 65 -4.33 10.21 0.90
CA GLN A 65 -5.28 10.93 1.75
C GLN A 65 -5.61 10.13 3.04
N ALA A 66 -5.88 8.83 2.92
CA ALA A 66 -6.17 7.98 4.07
C ALA A 66 -4.97 7.88 5.02
N LEU A 67 -3.77 7.70 4.48
CA LEU A 67 -2.53 7.60 5.26
C LEU A 67 -2.18 8.93 5.95
N ARG A 68 -2.42 10.07 5.30
CA ARG A 68 -2.27 11.39 5.90
C ARG A 68 -3.20 11.61 7.10
N ASP A 69 -4.40 11.04 7.05
CA ASP A 69 -5.35 11.02 8.17
C ASP A 69 -4.97 10.01 9.27
N GLY A 70 -3.88 9.26 9.10
CA GLY A 70 -3.45 8.20 10.01
C GLY A 70 -4.35 6.96 9.96
N LYS A 71 -5.09 6.75 8.87
CA LYS A 71 -5.97 5.61 8.68
C LYS A 71 -5.27 4.52 7.88
N LYS A 72 -5.51 3.26 8.24
CA LYS A 72 -5.15 2.13 7.38
C LYS A 72 -6.01 2.15 6.10
N ILE A 73 -5.45 1.67 5.01
CA ILE A 73 -6.17 1.45 3.76
C ILE A 73 -5.99 0.01 3.29
N GLU A 74 -7.08 -0.58 2.79
CA GLU A 74 -7.15 -1.96 2.30
C GLU A 74 -7.87 -1.95 0.95
N PHE A 75 -7.26 -2.51 -0.10
CA PHE A 75 -7.84 -2.49 -1.44
C PHE A 75 -7.43 -3.71 -2.27
N SER A 76 -8.28 -4.06 -3.24
CA SER A 76 -7.97 -5.08 -4.25
C SER A 76 -6.98 -4.52 -5.26
N LEU A 77 -5.99 -5.30 -5.68
CA LEU A 77 -5.14 -4.94 -6.81
C LEU A 77 -5.84 -5.06 -8.17
N GLU A 78 -7.07 -5.59 -8.18
CA GLU A 78 -7.96 -5.54 -9.35
C GLU A 78 -8.29 -4.09 -9.71
N GLY A 79 -7.77 -3.60 -10.83
CA GLY A 79 -8.06 -2.24 -11.32
C GLY A 79 -7.36 -1.11 -10.56
N ALA A 80 -6.70 -1.41 -9.43
CA ALA A 80 -5.89 -0.43 -8.71
C ALA A 80 -4.56 -0.16 -9.42
N LEU A 81 -4.05 -1.11 -10.20
CA LEU A 81 -2.77 -0.98 -10.90
C LEU A 81 -2.96 -0.32 -12.28
N SER A 82 -2.08 0.62 -12.60
CA SER A 82 -1.93 1.16 -13.95
C SER A 82 -1.24 0.13 -14.85
N LEU A 83 -2.04 -0.59 -15.65
CA LEU A 83 -1.56 -1.55 -16.65
C LEU A 83 -0.97 -0.87 -17.88
#